data_AF-A0A968UEM3-F1
#
_entry.id   AF-A0A968UEM3-F1
#
_cell.length_a   1.000
_cell.length_b   1.000
_cell.length_c   1.000
_cell.angle_alpha   90.00
_cell.angle_beta   90.00
_cell.angle_gamma   90.00
#
_symmetry.space_group_name_H-M   'P 1'
#
loop_
_entity.id
_entity.type
_entity.pdbx_description
1 polymer ?
#
loop_
_entity_poly.entity_id
_entity_poly.type
_entity_poly.pdbx_seq_one_letter_code
_entity_poly.pdbx_strand_id
1 'polypeptide(L)'
;PPLGGFTGPTGTVRIPQQPMLRGERFFSNLRELDKSPGGEAGWYIYGSRDTSGVFTVQALKPRALVQLQPDQVVIGRDPGLKYIDRQNWRDTPQRKGTLQRVLVSPNGGSSDAARAQWQEGDYALIIHLFGGIGGENSEFTPVGTVTGHFSYGLARVVREPIANELQFAINYQQVYAHNSGAVLSGTQDWSSYTGDMQRGWLGMRPLSDVVVKLDSFITPLQFGDVNISLFRELLIQTQVMAARYRTGDGTGVAGVTPATSCVQDSNQALFIAMQQVRRQIEGNPQVIEWLRQNPTSPEALKARQFVALAQDLQDLLVPYGVIRPDWQQNAESLAGVAPPGTFANNTGLFSGALSWQTMMPRWAHDAVARTFLRNGAQLWFLRTNMVGGDDPRVEPIPAHYGHGGAFPFWGGRCSGWPIVLPVVSGGIGCCSVRVPWQFMARSPFPWVVAMVF
;
A
#
# COMPACT_ATOMS: atom_id res chain seq x y z
N PRO A 1 9.88 29.85 -17.13
CA PRO A 1 10.49 28.51 -17.36
C PRO A 1 9.40 27.45 -17.56
N PRO A 2 9.49 26.59 -18.58
CA PRO A 2 8.62 25.42 -18.64
C PRO A 2 8.92 24.55 -17.41
N LEU A 3 7.88 23.94 -16.85
CA LEU A 3 7.82 23.27 -15.54
C LEU A 3 9.07 22.43 -15.18
N GLY A 4 9.80 22.84 -14.13
CA GLY A 4 10.40 21.94 -13.14
C GLY A 4 11.41 20.88 -13.60
N GLY A 5 12.36 21.21 -14.48
CA GLY A 5 13.53 20.35 -14.76
C GLY A 5 14.59 20.43 -13.66
N PHE A 6 15.39 19.37 -13.47
CA PHE A 6 16.52 19.38 -12.53
C PHE A 6 17.62 20.32 -13.02
N THR A 7 17.94 21.36 -12.24
CA THR A 7 18.89 22.43 -12.60
C THR A 7 20.23 22.32 -11.86
N GLY A 8 20.51 21.17 -11.26
CA GLY A 8 21.73 20.94 -10.47
C GLY A 8 22.94 20.49 -11.30
N PRO A 9 24.13 20.44 -10.67
CA PRO A 9 25.35 19.99 -11.34
C PRO A 9 25.23 18.54 -11.82
N THR A 10 25.89 18.24 -12.94
CA THR A 10 26.06 16.86 -13.42
C THR A 10 27.11 16.13 -12.61
N GLY A 11 26.90 14.84 -12.38
CA GLY A 11 28.02 13.94 -12.14
C GLY A 11 27.69 12.47 -12.32
N THR A 12 28.47 11.60 -11.71
CA THR A 12 28.33 10.14 -11.78
C THR A 12 27.84 9.51 -10.48
N VAL A 13 26.76 8.73 -10.58
CA VAL A 13 26.29 7.84 -9.50
C VAL A 13 26.60 6.39 -9.85
N ARG A 14 26.75 5.54 -8.84
CA ARG A 14 26.85 4.09 -9.02
C ARG A 14 25.50 3.46 -8.70
N ILE A 15 24.97 2.70 -9.64
CA ILE A 15 23.77 1.88 -9.44
C ILE A 15 24.21 0.41 -9.49
N PRO A 16 24.34 -0.29 -8.35
CA PRO A 16 24.83 -1.66 -8.33
C PRO A 16 23.75 -2.64 -8.79
N GLN A 17 24.14 -3.60 -9.65
CA GLN A 17 23.29 -4.75 -9.96
C GLN A 17 23.21 -5.62 -8.71
N GLN A 18 21.99 -5.93 -8.28
CA GLN A 18 21.76 -6.74 -7.10
C GLN A 18 21.96 -8.23 -7.43
N PRO A 19 22.30 -9.06 -6.42
CA PRO A 19 22.38 -10.50 -6.61
C PRO A 19 21.00 -11.08 -6.96
N MET A 20 21.01 -12.22 -7.65
CA MET A 20 19.78 -12.95 -7.95
C MET A 20 19.24 -13.62 -6.68
N LEU A 21 17.94 -13.48 -6.45
CA LEU A 21 17.18 -14.27 -5.50
C LEU A 21 17.18 -15.74 -5.95
N ARG A 22 17.88 -16.58 -5.18
CA ARG A 22 18.02 -18.04 -5.42
C ARG A 22 18.53 -18.40 -6.82
N GLY A 23 19.28 -17.50 -7.46
CA GLY A 23 19.82 -17.72 -8.81
C GLY A 23 18.82 -17.53 -9.96
N GLU A 24 17.57 -17.16 -9.69
CA GLU A 24 16.51 -17.12 -10.72
C GLU A 24 16.16 -15.69 -11.15
N ARG A 25 15.98 -14.77 -10.20
CA ARG A 25 15.40 -13.43 -10.46
C ARG A 25 16.11 -12.33 -9.69
N PHE A 26 16.07 -11.10 -10.18
CA PHE A 26 16.58 -9.94 -9.43
C PHE A 26 15.45 -9.25 -8.67
N PHE A 27 15.73 -8.73 -7.47
CA PHE A 27 14.82 -7.76 -6.81
C PHE A 27 14.72 -6.46 -7.62
N SER A 28 15.85 -6.01 -8.14
CA SER A 28 15.97 -4.87 -9.05
C SER A 28 16.93 -5.22 -10.19
N ASN A 29 16.47 -5.06 -11.42
CA ASN A 29 17.28 -5.19 -12.64
C ASN A 29 17.62 -3.78 -13.17
N LEU A 30 18.81 -3.65 -13.74
CA LEU A 30 19.31 -2.40 -14.32
C LEU A 30 19.30 -2.36 -15.85
N ARG A 31 19.02 -3.50 -16.49
CA ARG A 31 18.93 -3.59 -17.96
C ARG A 31 17.94 -2.55 -18.48
N GLU A 32 18.43 -1.65 -19.33
CA GLU A 32 17.61 -0.59 -19.95
C GLU A 32 16.86 0.29 -18.95
N LEU A 33 17.40 0.48 -17.74
CA LEU A 33 16.81 1.38 -16.73
C LEU A 33 16.64 2.81 -17.25
N ASP A 34 17.56 3.26 -18.11
CA ASP A 34 17.55 4.55 -18.80
C ASP A 34 16.39 4.70 -19.80
N LYS A 35 15.86 3.57 -20.30
CA LYS A 35 14.71 3.53 -21.22
C LYS A 35 13.40 3.14 -20.53
N SER A 36 13.41 3.01 -19.21
CA SER A 36 12.25 2.58 -18.44
C SER A 36 11.10 3.61 -18.57
N PRO A 37 9.91 3.22 -19.06
CA PRO A 37 8.80 4.16 -19.24
C PRO A 37 8.37 4.85 -17.93
N GLY A 38 8.36 4.12 -16.82
CA GLY A 38 8.09 4.70 -15.50
C GLY A 38 9.12 5.73 -15.05
N GLY A 39 10.30 5.74 -15.66
CA GLY A 39 11.43 6.62 -15.35
C GLY A 39 11.53 7.87 -16.22
N GLU A 40 10.65 8.08 -17.21
CA GLU A 40 10.76 9.19 -18.18
C GLU A 40 10.82 10.58 -17.52
N ALA A 41 10.06 10.78 -16.44
CA ALA A 41 10.08 12.04 -15.67
C ALA A 41 11.28 12.18 -14.71
N GLY A 42 12.13 11.16 -14.66
CA GLY A 42 13.24 11.01 -13.73
C GLY A 42 12.93 10.16 -12.50
N TRP A 43 13.97 9.97 -11.69
CA TRP A 43 14.00 9.14 -10.50
C TRP A 43 14.48 9.96 -9.31
N TYR A 44 13.82 9.79 -8.17
CA TYR A 44 14.45 10.05 -6.88
C TYR A 44 15.28 8.82 -6.49
N ILE A 45 16.55 9.05 -6.20
CA ILE A 45 17.51 8.03 -5.79
C ILE A 45 17.92 8.27 -4.34
N TYR A 46 17.97 7.19 -3.56
CA TYR A 46 18.34 7.22 -2.15
C TYR A 46 19.59 6.37 -1.96
N GLY A 47 20.50 6.80 -1.10
CA GLY A 47 21.76 6.09 -0.94
C GLY A 47 22.76 6.83 -0.06
N SER A 48 24.02 6.44 -0.22
CA SER A 48 25.14 7.02 0.50
C SER A 48 26.40 7.04 -0.38
N ARG A 49 27.36 7.90 -0.04
CA ARG A 49 28.66 7.89 -0.71
C ARG A 49 29.48 6.70 -0.22
N ASP A 50 30.14 6.04 -1.15
CA ASP A 50 31.10 4.97 -0.83
C ASP A 50 32.45 5.54 -0.33
N THR A 51 33.41 4.67 -0.04
CA THR A 51 34.75 5.04 0.41
C THR A 51 35.55 5.85 -0.62
N SER A 52 35.14 5.86 -1.89
CA SER A 52 35.71 6.68 -2.96
C SER A 52 34.95 8.01 -3.16
N GLY A 53 33.94 8.29 -2.33
CA GLY A 53 33.11 9.50 -2.42
C GLY A 53 32.01 9.43 -3.49
N VAL A 54 31.83 8.30 -4.18
CA VAL A 54 30.81 8.13 -5.23
C VAL A 54 29.48 7.77 -4.58
N PHE A 55 28.42 8.50 -4.94
CA PHE A 55 27.07 8.20 -4.46
C PHE A 55 26.60 6.85 -5.02
N THR A 56 26.39 5.88 -4.13
CA THR A 56 25.89 4.55 -4.47
C THR A 56 24.41 4.47 -4.13
N VAL A 57 23.61 4.17 -5.15
CA VAL A 57 22.16 4.06 -5.06
C VAL A 57 21.77 2.78 -4.33
N GLN A 58 20.83 2.93 -3.41
CA GLN A 58 20.25 1.87 -2.58
C GLN A 58 18.74 1.73 -2.80
N ALA A 59 18.05 2.81 -3.21
CA ALA A 59 16.65 2.75 -3.59
C ALA A 59 16.34 3.70 -4.76
N LEU A 60 15.35 3.31 -5.57
CA LEU A 60 14.81 4.06 -6.70
C LEU A 60 13.34 4.38 -6.44
N LYS A 61 12.91 5.60 -6.77
CA LYS A 61 11.51 6.02 -6.71
C LYS A 61 11.18 6.81 -7.98
N PRO A 62 10.24 6.33 -8.83
CA PRO A 62 9.85 7.07 -10.03
C PRO A 62 9.25 8.42 -9.63
N ARG A 63 9.77 9.52 -10.17
CA ARG A 63 9.30 10.87 -9.82
C ARG A 63 7.82 11.02 -10.11
N ALA A 64 7.40 10.63 -11.32
CA ALA A 64 6.02 10.77 -11.78
C ALA A 64 5.04 10.08 -10.83
N LEU A 65 5.35 8.89 -10.33
CA LEU A 65 4.43 8.06 -9.54
C LEU A 65 3.80 8.82 -8.36
N VAL A 66 4.60 9.60 -7.63
CA VAL A 66 4.17 10.21 -6.36
C VAL A 66 3.68 11.66 -6.51
N GLN A 67 3.82 12.25 -7.69
CA GLN A 67 3.32 13.61 -7.96
C GLN A 67 1.81 13.69 -7.86
N LEU A 68 1.30 14.84 -7.41
CA LEU A 68 -0.13 15.18 -7.41
C LEU A 68 -0.64 15.55 -8.82
N GLN A 69 -0.30 14.73 -9.81
CA GLN A 69 -0.70 14.87 -11.20
C GLN A 69 -1.27 13.53 -11.69
N PRO A 70 -2.60 13.36 -11.73
CA PRO A 70 -3.19 12.11 -12.16
C PRO A 70 -3.14 12.02 -13.70
N ASP A 71 -2.90 10.81 -14.21
CA ASP A 71 -3.01 10.50 -15.64
C ASP A 71 -4.47 10.50 -16.09
N GLN A 72 -5.38 10.14 -15.16
CA GLN A 72 -6.82 10.09 -15.39
C GLN A 72 -7.58 10.56 -14.16
N VAL A 73 -8.66 11.31 -14.37
CA VAL A 73 -9.63 11.62 -13.31
C VAL A 73 -10.97 10.95 -13.63
N VAL A 74 -11.46 10.13 -12.71
CA VAL A 74 -12.75 9.45 -12.78
C VAL A 74 -13.72 10.19 -11.86
N ILE A 75 -14.71 10.85 -12.44
CA ILE A 75 -15.72 11.61 -11.71
C ILE A 75 -16.98 10.76 -11.52
N GLY A 76 -17.51 10.78 -10.30
CA GLY A 76 -18.75 10.12 -9.93
C GLY A 76 -18.53 8.76 -9.27
N ARG A 77 -19.46 8.43 -8.35
CA ARG A 77 -19.43 7.20 -7.56
C ARG A 77 -19.47 5.93 -8.43
N ASP A 78 -20.40 5.80 -9.36
CA ASP A 78 -20.54 4.55 -10.15
C ASP A 78 -19.36 4.31 -11.11
N PRO A 79 -18.85 5.32 -11.85
CA PRO A 79 -17.59 5.20 -12.59
C PRO A 79 -16.42 4.82 -11.69
N GLY A 80 -16.36 5.38 -10.48
CA GLY A 80 -15.35 5.04 -9.48
C GLY A 80 -15.42 3.58 -9.01
N LEU A 81 -16.62 3.08 -8.70
CA LEU A 81 -16.83 1.66 -8.35
C LEU A 81 -16.43 0.74 -9.51
N LYS A 82 -16.82 1.08 -10.74
CA LYS A 82 -16.39 0.34 -11.94
C LYS A 82 -14.87 0.33 -12.11
N TYR A 83 -14.20 1.43 -11.78
CA TYR A 83 -12.75 1.51 -11.84
C TYR A 83 -12.10 0.53 -10.85
N ILE A 84 -12.53 0.55 -9.59
CA ILE A 84 -12.05 -0.36 -8.54
C ILE A 84 -12.21 -1.81 -8.99
N ASP A 85 -13.42 -2.18 -9.40
CA ASP A 85 -13.77 -3.59 -9.64
C ASP A 85 -13.11 -4.16 -10.90
N ARG A 86 -12.94 -3.34 -11.96
CA ARG A 86 -12.63 -3.85 -13.30
C ARG A 86 -11.43 -3.22 -14.00
N GLN A 87 -10.96 -2.06 -13.56
CA GLN A 87 -9.97 -1.28 -14.32
C GLN A 87 -8.61 -1.18 -13.62
N ASN A 88 -8.60 -1.10 -12.28
CA ASN A 88 -7.38 -0.92 -11.49
C ASN A 88 -6.31 -1.97 -11.84
N TRP A 89 -6.70 -3.24 -12.04
CA TRP A 89 -5.77 -4.34 -12.35
C TRP A 89 -5.89 -4.88 -13.79
N ARG A 90 -6.61 -4.17 -14.66
CA ARG A 90 -6.78 -4.61 -16.05
C ARG A 90 -5.45 -4.53 -16.80
N ASP A 91 -5.26 -5.45 -17.76
CA ASP A 91 -4.13 -5.50 -18.69
C ASP A 91 -2.75 -5.48 -17.99
N THR A 92 -2.65 -6.13 -16.82
CA THR A 92 -1.44 -6.05 -15.99
C THR A 92 -0.18 -6.52 -16.71
N PRO A 93 -0.15 -7.69 -17.39
CA PRO A 93 1.02 -8.11 -18.16
C PRO A 93 1.43 -7.11 -19.25
N GLN A 94 0.47 -6.54 -19.98
CA GLN A 94 0.71 -5.61 -21.09
C GLN A 94 1.22 -4.24 -20.63
N ARG A 95 1.16 -3.94 -19.33
CA ARG A 95 1.57 -2.67 -18.73
C ARG A 95 2.93 -2.74 -18.04
N LYS A 96 3.72 -3.80 -18.25
CA LYS A 96 5.05 -3.94 -17.64
C LYS A 96 5.92 -2.69 -17.88
N GLY A 97 6.67 -2.28 -16.87
CA GLY A 97 7.54 -1.09 -16.90
C GLY A 97 6.81 0.24 -16.75
N THR A 98 5.47 0.26 -16.75
CA THR A 98 4.66 1.49 -16.67
C THR A 98 4.12 1.78 -15.27
N LEU A 99 3.76 3.04 -15.06
CA LEU A 99 3.04 3.54 -13.89
C LEU A 99 1.67 4.09 -14.29
N GLN A 100 0.74 4.15 -13.33
CA GLN A 100 -0.57 4.79 -13.52
C GLN A 100 -1.01 5.52 -12.26
N ARG A 101 -1.56 6.72 -12.43
CA ARG A 101 -2.07 7.59 -11.38
C ARG A 101 -3.51 7.93 -11.72
N VAL A 102 -4.47 7.40 -10.97
CA VAL A 102 -5.89 7.64 -11.23
C VAL A 102 -6.54 8.27 -10.01
N LEU A 103 -7.08 9.48 -10.17
CA LEU A 103 -7.88 10.13 -9.14
C LEU A 103 -9.36 9.81 -9.36
N VAL A 104 -9.99 9.16 -8.38
CA VAL A 104 -11.42 8.90 -8.34
C VAL A 104 -12.05 9.88 -7.35
N SER A 105 -12.97 10.71 -7.84
CA SER A 105 -13.76 11.63 -7.01
C SER A 105 -15.22 11.20 -7.01
N PRO A 106 -15.82 10.82 -5.87
CA PRO A 106 -17.21 10.36 -5.81
C PRO A 106 -18.19 11.50 -6.06
N ASN A 107 -17.80 12.71 -5.66
CA ASN A 107 -18.57 13.92 -5.85
C ASN A 107 -18.42 14.37 -7.30
N GLY A 108 -19.54 14.74 -7.93
CA GLY A 108 -19.54 15.31 -9.27
C GLY A 108 -18.68 16.59 -9.36
N GLY A 109 -18.47 17.09 -10.58
CA GLY A 109 -17.67 18.29 -10.81
C GLY A 109 -16.61 18.10 -11.90
N SER A 110 -15.67 19.04 -11.97
CA SER A 110 -14.57 19.00 -12.94
C SER A 110 -13.35 18.26 -12.39
N SER A 111 -12.48 17.80 -13.30
CA SER A 111 -11.18 17.22 -12.95
C SER A 111 -10.30 18.19 -12.15
N ASP A 112 -10.39 19.50 -12.42
CA ASP A 112 -9.63 20.53 -11.70
C ASP A 112 -10.11 20.68 -10.26
N ALA A 113 -11.44 20.72 -10.06
CA ALA A 113 -12.03 20.77 -8.74
C ALA A 113 -11.68 19.53 -7.90
N ALA A 114 -11.62 18.36 -8.52
CA ALA A 114 -11.18 17.13 -7.85
C ALA A 114 -9.71 17.22 -7.40
N ARG A 115 -8.81 17.73 -8.24
CA ARG A 115 -7.39 17.88 -7.92
C ARG A 115 -7.12 18.94 -6.85
N ALA A 116 -7.86 20.06 -6.89
CA ALA A 116 -7.70 21.17 -5.94
C ALA A 116 -8.03 20.80 -4.49
N GLN A 117 -8.68 19.65 -4.26
CA GLN A 117 -8.94 19.13 -2.92
C GLN A 117 -7.68 18.62 -2.23
N TRP A 118 -6.57 18.41 -2.94
CA TRP A 118 -5.31 17.93 -2.36
C TRP A 118 -4.34 19.09 -2.18
N GLN A 119 -3.95 19.35 -0.94
CA GLN A 119 -3.14 20.49 -0.52
C GLN A 119 -1.97 20.04 0.34
N GLU A 120 -0.91 20.85 0.36
CA GLU A 120 0.25 20.61 1.22
C GLU A 120 -0.17 20.47 2.69
N GLY A 121 0.32 19.42 3.35
CA GLY A 121 -0.03 19.11 4.74
C GLY A 121 -1.22 18.16 4.90
N ASP A 122 -1.98 17.87 3.84
CA ASP A 122 -3.05 16.89 3.89
C ASP A 122 -2.54 15.52 4.28
N TYR A 123 -3.32 14.83 5.10
CA TYR A 123 -3.11 13.44 5.47
C TYR A 123 -4.13 12.55 4.75
N ALA A 124 -3.73 11.31 4.49
CA ALA A 124 -4.58 10.30 3.87
C ALA A 124 -4.22 8.90 4.36
N LEU A 125 -5.19 7.99 4.33
CA LEU A 125 -4.98 6.58 4.59
C LEU A 125 -4.37 5.94 3.34
N ILE A 126 -3.41 5.05 3.52
CA ILE A 126 -2.94 4.15 2.46
C ILE A 126 -3.59 2.79 2.63
N ILE A 127 -4.10 2.24 1.53
CA ILE A 127 -4.46 0.83 1.39
C ILE A 127 -3.52 0.25 0.34
N HIS A 128 -2.62 -0.62 0.77
CA HIS A 128 -1.59 -1.18 -0.09
C HIS A 128 -1.98 -2.58 -0.56
N LEU A 129 -1.74 -2.87 -1.84
CA LEU A 129 -1.82 -4.21 -2.40
C LEU A 129 -0.72 -4.45 -3.44
N PHE A 130 -0.13 -5.65 -3.45
CA PHE A 130 0.68 -6.12 -4.58
C PHE A 130 0.13 -7.38 -5.23
N GLY A 131 0.48 -7.57 -6.50
CA GLY A 131 0.24 -8.78 -7.27
C GLY A 131 1.46 -9.70 -7.36
N GLY A 132 1.47 -10.55 -8.38
CA GLY A 132 2.39 -11.69 -8.46
C GLY A 132 3.50 -11.57 -9.47
N ILE A 133 4.35 -12.59 -9.45
CA ILE A 133 5.50 -12.75 -10.34
C ILE A 133 5.23 -13.90 -11.31
N GLY A 134 5.07 -13.58 -12.58
CA GLY A 134 4.90 -14.51 -13.70
C GLY A 134 6.14 -14.62 -14.58
N GLY A 135 5.96 -15.15 -15.79
CA GLY A 135 7.04 -15.39 -16.75
C GLY A 135 7.78 -16.72 -16.52
N GLU A 136 8.90 -16.88 -17.20
CA GLU A 136 9.81 -18.03 -17.06
C GLU A 136 10.23 -18.24 -15.60
N ASN A 137 10.53 -17.14 -14.90
CA ASN A 137 10.96 -17.13 -13.49
C ASN A 137 9.81 -16.77 -12.55
N SER A 138 8.63 -17.33 -12.81
CA SER A 138 7.43 -17.14 -12.00
C SER A 138 7.61 -17.61 -10.55
N GLU A 139 6.84 -17.01 -9.64
CA GLU A 139 6.71 -17.58 -8.31
C GLU A 139 5.79 -18.80 -8.30
N PHE A 140 6.05 -19.72 -7.39
CA PHE A 140 5.13 -20.82 -7.15
C PHE A 140 3.81 -20.26 -6.62
N THR A 141 2.74 -20.42 -7.39
CA THR A 141 1.37 -20.04 -7.02
C THR A 141 0.54 -21.30 -6.74
N PRO A 142 0.35 -21.69 -5.47
CA PRO A 142 -0.54 -22.79 -5.13
C PRO A 142 -1.93 -22.52 -5.71
N VAL A 143 -2.48 -23.50 -6.43
CA VAL A 143 -3.83 -23.44 -7.01
C VAL A 143 -4.00 -22.29 -8.05
N GLY A 144 -2.91 -21.81 -8.63
CA GLY A 144 -2.92 -20.79 -9.69
C GLY A 144 -3.37 -19.40 -9.21
N THR A 145 -3.30 -19.12 -7.91
CA THR A 145 -3.67 -17.82 -7.35
C THR A 145 -2.49 -17.14 -6.69
N VAL A 146 -2.35 -15.84 -6.97
CA VAL A 146 -1.47 -14.96 -6.20
C VAL A 146 -2.32 -14.31 -5.13
N THR A 147 -2.13 -14.70 -3.88
CA THR A 147 -2.86 -14.12 -2.74
C THR A 147 -2.57 -12.63 -2.59
N GLY A 148 -1.34 -12.20 -2.89
CA GLY A 148 -0.91 -10.81 -2.73
C GLY A 148 -0.58 -10.48 -1.27
N HIS A 149 -0.43 -9.20 -0.98
CA HIS A 149 -0.21 -8.69 0.38
C HIS A 149 -1.07 -7.45 0.61
N PHE A 150 -1.55 -7.27 1.84
CA PHE A 150 -2.38 -6.14 2.22
C PHE A 150 -1.79 -5.47 3.46
N SER A 151 -1.75 -4.15 3.46
CA SER A 151 -1.45 -3.35 4.65
C SER A 151 -2.11 -1.99 4.58
N TYR A 152 -2.35 -1.41 5.76
CA TYR A 152 -2.69 0.01 5.88
C TYR A 152 -1.43 0.87 5.98
N GLY A 153 -1.58 2.17 5.81
CA GLY A 153 -0.48 3.12 5.98
C GLY A 153 -0.94 4.56 6.07
N LEU A 154 0.04 5.45 6.01
CA LEU A 154 -0.11 6.89 6.06
C LEU A 154 0.45 7.48 4.78
N ALA A 155 -0.32 8.36 4.15
CA ALA A 155 0.20 9.31 3.18
C ALA A 155 0.09 10.73 3.73
N ARG A 156 1.06 11.57 3.36
CA ARG A 156 0.99 13.01 3.56
C ARG A 156 1.37 13.72 2.28
N VAL A 157 0.62 14.75 1.91
CA VAL A 157 1.01 15.65 0.84
C VAL A 157 2.13 16.56 1.35
N VAL A 158 3.29 16.48 0.71
CA VAL A 158 4.47 17.27 1.08
C VAL A 158 5.02 17.97 -0.15
N ARG A 159 5.67 19.11 0.07
CA ARG A 159 6.53 19.73 -0.93
C ARG A 159 7.88 19.03 -0.96
N GLU A 160 8.14 18.34 -2.06
CA GLU A 160 9.46 17.76 -2.36
C GLU A 160 10.42 18.90 -2.69
N PRO A 161 11.54 19.02 -1.96
CA PRO A 161 12.38 20.20 -2.04
C PRO A 161 13.40 20.20 -3.19
N ILE A 162 13.71 19.07 -3.82
CA ILE A 162 14.63 19.01 -4.97
C ILE A 162 13.96 19.58 -6.23
N ALA A 163 12.75 19.12 -6.55
CA ALA A 163 11.95 19.55 -7.69
C ALA A 163 10.97 20.68 -7.33
N ASN A 164 10.82 21.03 -6.05
CA ASN A 164 9.86 22.00 -5.53
C ASN A 164 8.40 21.72 -5.97
N GLU A 165 7.98 20.46 -5.86
CA GLU A 165 6.67 19.97 -6.30
C GLU A 165 5.91 19.26 -5.18
N LEU A 166 4.58 19.24 -5.26
CA LEU A 166 3.78 18.47 -4.33
C LEU A 166 3.80 16.99 -4.70
N GLN A 167 4.04 16.14 -3.70
CA GLN A 167 4.00 14.70 -3.83
C GLN A 167 3.40 14.02 -2.60
N PHE A 168 3.05 12.74 -2.74
CA PHE A 168 2.73 11.88 -1.62
C PHE A 168 4.01 11.35 -0.95
N ALA A 169 4.22 11.69 0.32
CA ALA A 169 5.10 10.94 1.21
C ALA A 169 4.31 9.77 1.81
N ILE A 170 4.77 8.53 1.59
CA ILE A 170 4.03 7.31 1.93
C ILE A 170 4.82 6.47 2.93
N ASN A 171 4.15 6.10 4.02
CA ASN A 171 4.63 5.13 5.00
C ASN A 171 3.64 3.98 5.12
N TYR A 172 4.12 2.75 4.95
CA TYR A 172 3.34 1.54 5.14
C TYR A 172 3.42 1.08 6.59
N GLN A 173 2.30 0.62 7.15
CA GLN A 173 2.27 -0.12 8.42
C GLN A 173 2.25 -1.62 8.10
N GLN A 174 3.45 -2.17 7.90
CA GLN A 174 3.62 -3.57 7.51
C GLN A 174 3.35 -4.47 8.71
N VAL A 175 2.22 -5.17 8.68
CA VAL A 175 1.87 -6.24 9.64
C VAL A 175 2.27 -7.57 9.01
N TYR A 176 3.55 -7.91 9.11
CA TYR A 176 4.18 -9.05 8.45
C TYR A 176 5.24 -9.68 9.37
N ALA A 177 5.43 -11.01 9.38
CA ALA A 177 6.50 -11.63 10.17
C ALA A 177 7.88 -11.24 9.60
N HIS A 178 8.24 -11.78 8.43
CA HIS A 178 9.39 -11.36 7.61
C HIS A 178 9.28 -12.00 6.21
N ASN A 179 9.51 -11.25 5.13
CA ASN A 179 9.49 -11.85 3.78
C ASN A 179 10.87 -12.42 3.38
N SER A 180 10.96 -13.07 2.22
CA SER A 180 12.23 -13.59 1.69
C SER A 180 13.29 -12.53 1.40
N GLY A 181 12.92 -11.24 1.36
CA GLY A 181 13.82 -10.09 1.26
C GLY A 181 14.17 -9.45 2.60
N ALA A 182 13.86 -10.10 3.73
CA ALA A 182 14.07 -9.56 5.07
C ALA A 182 13.35 -8.22 5.34
N VAL A 183 12.22 -7.97 4.68
CA VAL A 183 11.30 -6.91 5.11
C VAL A 183 10.65 -7.33 6.41
N LEU A 184 10.79 -6.48 7.43
CA LEU A 184 10.32 -6.72 8.79
C LEU A 184 9.01 -5.98 9.06
N SER A 185 8.22 -6.52 9.99
CA SER A 185 7.06 -5.83 10.55
C SER A 185 7.42 -4.45 11.09
N GLY A 186 6.58 -3.46 10.81
CA GLY A 186 6.70 -2.11 11.32
C GLY A 186 6.40 -1.04 10.28
N THR A 187 6.65 0.21 10.67
CA THR A 187 6.51 1.34 9.76
C THR A 187 7.67 1.35 8.77
N GLN A 188 7.35 1.34 7.47
CA GLN A 188 8.34 1.38 6.39
C GLN A 188 8.08 2.58 5.49
N ASP A 189 9.10 3.39 5.19
CA ASP A 189 9.01 4.37 4.11
C ASP A 189 8.89 3.68 2.74
N TRP A 190 8.22 4.34 1.80
CA TRP A 190 8.07 3.84 0.44
C TRP A 190 9.42 3.46 -0.19
N SER A 191 10.47 4.27 0.00
CA SER A 191 11.80 3.98 -0.55
C SER A 191 12.41 2.71 0.04
N SER A 192 12.14 2.39 1.32
CA SER A 192 12.65 1.19 1.97
C SER A 192 11.84 -0.08 1.64
N TYR A 193 10.53 0.05 1.47
CA TYR A 193 9.65 -1.11 1.22
C TYR A 193 9.49 -1.43 -0.26
N THR A 194 9.28 -0.41 -1.09
CA THR A 194 9.00 -0.56 -2.51
C THR A 194 10.24 -0.31 -3.34
N GLY A 195 10.92 0.82 -3.10
CA GLY A 195 12.02 1.30 -3.94
C GLY A 195 13.38 0.65 -3.69
N ASP A 196 13.57 -0.04 -2.57
CA ASP A 196 14.86 -0.60 -2.14
C ASP A 196 15.33 -1.63 -3.17
N MET A 197 16.56 -1.49 -3.65
CA MET A 197 17.05 -2.32 -4.74
C MET A 197 17.26 -3.77 -4.30
N GLN A 198 17.62 -4.02 -3.04
CA GLN A 198 17.98 -5.34 -2.53
C GLN A 198 16.79 -6.16 -2.07
N ARG A 199 15.72 -5.51 -1.62
CA ARG A 199 14.57 -6.16 -0.98
C ARG A 199 13.22 -5.57 -1.35
N GLY A 200 13.21 -4.42 -2.03
CA GLY A 200 12.01 -3.74 -2.43
C GLY A 200 11.30 -4.41 -3.59
N TRP A 201 10.03 -4.10 -3.75
CA TRP A 201 9.15 -4.76 -4.72
C TRP A 201 9.02 -4.07 -6.07
N LEU A 202 9.55 -2.85 -6.23
CA LEU A 202 9.30 -1.98 -7.39
C LEU A 202 9.53 -2.67 -8.74
N GLY A 203 10.67 -3.37 -8.90
CA GLY A 203 11.05 -4.03 -10.14
C GLY A 203 10.51 -5.45 -10.30
N MET A 204 9.89 -6.02 -9.25
CA MET A 204 9.58 -7.44 -9.21
C MET A 204 8.10 -7.73 -9.01
N ARG A 205 7.27 -6.79 -8.54
CA ARG A 205 5.82 -7.00 -8.42
C ARG A 205 5.05 -5.80 -8.98
N PRO A 206 3.85 -6.02 -9.54
CA PRO A 206 2.90 -4.93 -9.70
C PRO A 206 2.31 -4.54 -8.35
N LEU A 207 2.17 -3.24 -8.08
CA LEU A 207 1.61 -2.70 -6.85
C LEU A 207 0.47 -1.73 -7.16
N SER A 208 -0.51 -1.64 -6.27
CA SER A 208 -1.58 -0.66 -6.27
C SER A 208 -1.72 -0.10 -4.86
N ASP A 209 -1.35 1.15 -4.68
CA ASP A 209 -1.61 1.92 -3.46
C ASP A 209 -2.85 2.79 -3.68
N VAL A 210 -3.81 2.72 -2.76
CA VAL A 210 -4.95 3.64 -2.72
C VAL A 210 -4.71 4.66 -1.64
N VAL A 211 -4.55 5.92 -2.03
CA VAL A 211 -4.48 7.06 -1.12
C VAL A 211 -5.90 7.57 -0.91
N VAL A 212 -6.42 7.41 0.30
CA VAL A 212 -7.81 7.67 0.65
C VAL A 212 -7.90 8.96 1.46
N LYS A 213 -8.58 9.97 0.91
CA LYS A 213 -8.90 11.21 1.61
C LYS A 213 -10.39 11.27 1.95
N LEU A 214 -10.67 11.27 3.25
CA LEU A 214 -12.00 11.49 3.81
C LEU A 214 -11.86 12.24 5.13
N ASP A 215 -12.30 13.49 5.18
CA ASP A 215 -12.01 14.39 6.30
C ASP A 215 -12.62 13.88 7.62
N SER A 216 -13.80 13.23 7.57
CA SER A 216 -14.46 12.62 8.73
C SER A 216 -13.68 11.45 9.33
N PHE A 217 -12.77 10.83 8.57
CA PHE A 217 -11.91 9.75 9.03
C PHE A 217 -10.51 10.26 9.44
N ILE A 218 -9.91 11.13 8.63
CA ILE A 218 -8.52 11.58 8.80
C ILE A 218 -8.37 12.62 9.90
N THR A 219 -9.25 13.62 9.93
CA THR A 219 -9.11 14.76 10.83
C THR A 219 -9.74 14.41 12.19
N PRO A 220 -9.08 14.66 13.34
CA PRO A 220 -9.68 14.42 14.65
C PRO A 220 -11.07 15.06 14.81
N LEU A 221 -11.97 14.37 15.48
CA LEU A 221 -13.24 14.91 15.98
C LEU A 221 -12.95 15.70 17.26
N GLN A 222 -13.50 16.91 17.35
CA GLN A 222 -13.34 17.78 18.51
C GLN A 222 -14.70 17.91 19.22
N PHE A 223 -14.74 17.58 20.50
CA PHE A 223 -15.92 17.65 21.35
C PHE A 223 -15.57 18.47 22.60
N GLY A 224 -15.62 19.81 22.47
CA GLY A 224 -15.05 20.72 23.47
C GLY A 224 -13.54 20.51 23.57
N ASP A 225 -13.04 20.20 24.76
CA ASP A 225 -11.62 19.92 25.00
C ASP A 225 -11.20 18.47 24.66
N VAL A 226 -12.15 17.61 24.30
CA VAL A 226 -11.90 16.20 23.99
C VAL A 226 -11.65 16.00 22.50
N ASN A 227 -10.50 15.44 22.15
CA ASN A 227 -10.13 15.11 20.78
C ASN A 227 -10.10 13.59 20.56
N ILE A 228 -10.81 13.10 19.54
CA ILE A 228 -10.89 11.67 19.20
C ILE A 228 -10.51 11.47 17.74
N SER A 229 -9.61 10.52 17.44
CA SER A 229 -9.13 10.27 16.08
C SER A 229 -9.03 8.78 15.77
N LEU A 230 -9.92 8.28 14.91
CA LEU A 230 -9.84 6.89 14.43
C LEU A 230 -8.60 6.64 13.59
N PHE A 231 -8.22 7.59 12.74
CA PHE A 231 -7.05 7.39 11.91
C PHE A 231 -5.78 7.23 12.75
N ARG A 232 -5.62 8.04 13.80
CA ARG A 232 -4.53 7.87 14.75
C ARG A 232 -4.61 6.53 15.48
N GLU A 233 -5.80 6.14 15.94
CA GLU A 233 -5.99 4.86 16.61
C GLU A 233 -5.67 3.68 15.70
N LEU A 234 -6.07 3.71 14.43
CA LEU A 234 -5.70 2.70 13.43
C LEU A 234 -4.17 2.58 13.29
N LEU A 235 -3.45 3.71 13.22
CA LEU A 235 -1.99 3.69 13.15
C LEU A 235 -1.36 3.09 14.42
N ILE A 236 -1.94 3.35 15.60
CA ILE A 236 -1.49 2.73 16.85
C ILE A 236 -1.75 1.22 16.80
N GLN A 237 -2.95 0.79 16.45
CA GLN A 237 -3.32 -0.63 16.45
C GLN A 237 -2.55 -1.44 15.40
N THR A 238 -2.24 -0.87 14.25
CA THR A 238 -1.36 -1.51 13.26
C THR A 238 0.08 -1.66 13.78
N GLN A 239 0.58 -0.70 14.56
CA GLN A 239 1.90 -0.81 15.22
C GLN A 239 1.90 -1.84 16.35
N VAL A 240 0.80 -1.96 17.11
CA VAL A 240 0.62 -3.03 18.10
C VAL A 240 0.69 -4.39 17.41
N MET A 241 -0.06 -4.58 16.32
CA MET A 241 -0.01 -5.83 15.54
C MET A 241 1.39 -6.08 14.97
N ALA A 242 2.08 -5.05 14.49
CA ALA A 242 3.45 -5.18 14.00
C ALA A 242 4.44 -5.56 15.12
N ALA A 243 4.25 -5.07 16.34
CA ALA A 243 5.06 -5.46 17.49
C ALA A 243 4.83 -6.94 17.86
N ARG A 244 3.58 -7.40 17.86
CA ARG A 244 3.21 -8.82 18.06
C ARG A 244 3.96 -9.76 17.12
N TYR A 245 3.99 -9.40 15.83
CA TYR A 245 4.73 -10.17 14.81
C TYR A 245 6.25 -10.18 15.03
N ARG A 246 6.82 -9.08 15.53
CA ARG A 246 8.27 -9.00 15.83
C ARG A 246 8.67 -9.87 17.01
N THR A 247 7.80 -10.02 18.01
CA THR A 247 8.09 -10.77 19.22
C THR A 247 7.52 -12.19 19.20
N GLY A 248 6.71 -12.54 18.19
CA GLY A 248 5.93 -13.78 18.16
C GLY A 248 5.01 -13.90 19.38
N ASP A 249 4.38 -12.78 19.79
CA ASP A 249 3.63 -12.69 21.06
C ASP A 249 4.45 -13.13 22.31
N GLY A 250 5.79 -13.02 22.25
CA GLY A 250 6.70 -13.43 23.32
C GLY A 250 7.16 -14.88 23.23
N THR A 251 6.63 -15.66 22.30
CA THR A 251 7.03 -17.06 22.04
C THR A 251 8.25 -17.19 21.12
N GLY A 252 8.64 -16.09 20.46
CA GLY A 252 9.70 -16.08 19.45
C GLY A 252 9.30 -16.63 18.09
N VAL A 253 8.04 -17.09 17.91
CA VAL A 253 7.53 -17.62 16.63
C VAL A 253 6.30 -16.81 16.18
N ALA A 254 6.33 -16.34 14.93
CA ALA A 254 5.16 -15.78 14.26
C ALA A 254 4.83 -16.63 13.02
N GLY A 255 3.77 -17.43 13.12
CA GLY A 255 3.29 -18.29 12.04
C GLY A 255 2.16 -17.65 11.25
N VAL A 256 2.23 -17.72 9.92
CA VAL A 256 1.16 -17.29 9.02
C VAL A 256 0.24 -18.48 8.72
N THR A 257 -1.06 -18.30 8.92
CA THR A 257 -2.12 -19.26 8.55
C THR A 257 -3.20 -18.52 7.73
N PRO A 258 -4.16 -19.20 7.09
CA PRO A 258 -5.29 -18.52 6.46
C PRO A 258 -6.06 -17.60 7.43
N ALA A 259 -6.09 -17.95 8.72
CA ALA A 259 -6.76 -17.17 9.78
C ALA A 259 -5.85 -16.12 10.45
N THR A 260 -4.53 -16.22 10.27
CA THR A 260 -3.49 -15.28 10.75
C THR A 260 -2.62 -14.84 9.58
N SER A 261 -3.02 -13.75 8.93
CA SER A 261 -2.37 -13.23 7.74
C SER A 261 -2.38 -11.71 7.74
N CYS A 262 -1.51 -11.09 6.93
CA CYS A 262 -1.37 -9.64 6.87
C CYS A 262 -2.70 -8.90 6.62
N VAL A 263 -3.58 -9.49 5.81
CA VAL A 263 -4.91 -8.93 5.55
C VAL A 263 -5.84 -9.09 6.74
N GLN A 264 -5.82 -10.23 7.42
CA GLN A 264 -6.63 -10.46 8.62
C GLN A 264 -6.18 -9.54 9.76
N ASP A 265 -4.88 -9.44 10.02
CA ASP A 265 -4.35 -8.67 11.16
C ASP A 265 -4.42 -7.17 10.92
N SER A 266 -4.22 -6.71 9.68
CA SER A 266 -4.47 -5.30 9.33
C SER A 266 -5.93 -4.92 9.54
N ASN A 267 -6.86 -5.80 9.15
CA ASN A 267 -8.29 -5.57 9.36
C ASN A 267 -8.73 -5.73 10.81
N GLN A 268 -8.09 -6.63 11.57
CA GLN A 268 -8.27 -6.71 13.02
C GLN A 268 -7.83 -5.40 13.69
N ALA A 269 -6.72 -4.80 13.27
CA ALA A 269 -6.28 -3.50 13.78
C ALA A 269 -7.33 -2.40 13.49
N LEU A 270 -7.93 -2.38 12.30
CA LEU A 270 -9.04 -1.47 11.99
C LEU A 270 -10.26 -1.72 12.88
N PHE A 271 -10.65 -2.97 13.06
CA PHE A 271 -11.75 -3.33 13.95
C PHE A 271 -11.50 -2.86 15.39
N ILE A 272 -10.32 -3.14 15.96
CA ILE A 272 -9.96 -2.74 17.32
C ILE A 272 -9.97 -1.21 17.45
N ALA A 273 -9.43 -0.50 16.46
CA ALA A 273 -9.41 0.96 16.47
C ALA A 273 -10.84 1.54 16.50
N MET A 274 -11.77 0.97 15.73
CA MET A 274 -13.19 1.37 15.78
C MET A 274 -13.80 1.10 17.16
N GLN A 275 -13.53 -0.06 17.77
CA GLN A 275 -14.04 -0.39 19.11
C GLN A 275 -13.45 0.53 20.20
N GLN A 276 -12.18 0.93 20.10
CA GLN A 276 -11.56 1.87 21.03
C GLN A 276 -12.16 3.26 20.91
N VAL A 277 -12.30 3.79 19.69
CA VAL A 277 -12.95 5.08 19.46
C VAL A 277 -14.40 5.07 19.95
N ARG A 278 -15.15 4.00 19.68
CA ARG A 278 -16.52 3.83 20.18
C ARG A 278 -16.56 3.93 21.70
N ARG A 279 -15.66 3.22 22.41
CA ARG A 279 -15.56 3.30 23.87
C ARG A 279 -15.15 4.68 24.38
N GLN A 280 -14.25 5.38 23.69
CA GLN A 280 -13.88 6.77 24.04
C GLN A 280 -15.07 7.72 23.93
N ILE A 281 -16.00 7.49 22.99
CA ILE A 281 -17.22 8.28 22.82
C ILE A 281 -18.28 7.88 23.86
N GLU A 282 -18.64 6.59 23.92
CA GLU A 282 -19.72 6.09 24.80
C GLU A 282 -19.36 6.17 26.28
N GLY A 283 -18.08 6.05 26.62
CA GLY A 283 -17.57 6.10 27.99
C GLY A 283 -17.25 7.51 28.50
N ASN A 284 -17.41 8.56 27.68
CA ASN A 284 -17.08 9.93 28.06
C ASN A 284 -18.33 10.82 28.16
N PRO A 285 -18.80 11.12 29.39
CA PRO A 285 -19.97 11.97 29.61
C PRO A 285 -19.85 13.36 28.99
N GLN A 286 -18.64 13.93 28.89
CA GLN A 286 -18.43 15.24 28.27
C GLN A 286 -18.73 15.22 26.77
N VAL A 287 -18.34 14.14 26.08
CA VAL A 287 -18.62 13.97 24.64
C VAL A 287 -20.13 13.83 24.41
N ILE A 288 -20.80 13.02 25.22
CA ILE A 288 -22.25 12.80 25.12
C ILE A 288 -23.02 14.10 25.38
N GLU A 289 -22.64 14.84 26.41
CA GLU A 289 -23.25 16.13 26.73
C GLU A 289 -23.01 17.14 25.62
N TRP A 290 -21.77 17.22 25.12
CA TRP A 290 -21.41 18.13 24.03
C TRP A 290 -22.24 17.87 22.77
N LEU A 291 -22.41 16.60 22.39
CA LEU A 291 -23.23 16.20 21.24
C LEU A 291 -24.71 16.56 21.42
N ARG A 292 -25.24 16.47 22.65
CA ARG A 292 -26.62 16.86 22.96
C ARG A 292 -26.81 18.37 22.86
N GLN A 293 -25.83 19.16 23.31
CA GLN A 293 -25.87 20.62 23.28
C GLN A 293 -25.59 21.19 21.88
N ASN A 294 -24.86 20.46 21.03
CA ASN A 294 -24.40 20.94 19.72
C ASN A 294 -24.83 20.02 18.54
N PRO A 295 -26.11 19.63 18.40
CA PRO A 295 -26.54 18.56 17.48
C PRO A 295 -26.36 18.90 15.99
N THR A 296 -26.33 20.19 15.64
CA THR A 296 -26.21 20.69 14.26
C THR A 296 -24.84 21.29 13.94
N SER A 297 -23.90 21.23 14.87
CA SER A 297 -22.53 21.70 14.64
C SER A 297 -21.83 20.93 13.50
N PRO A 298 -20.83 21.53 12.83
CA PRO A 298 -20.00 20.85 11.84
C PRO A 298 -19.37 19.56 12.37
N GLU A 299 -18.88 19.57 13.61
CA GLU A 299 -18.27 18.41 14.25
C GLU A 299 -19.30 17.31 14.53
N ALA A 300 -20.54 17.65 14.92
CA ALA A 300 -21.62 16.65 15.07
C ALA A 300 -22.02 16.03 13.71
N LEU A 301 -22.05 16.81 12.63
CA LEU A 301 -22.25 16.30 11.27
C LEU A 301 -21.13 15.33 10.86
N LYS A 302 -19.88 15.73 11.11
CA LYS A 302 -18.69 14.92 10.85
C LYS A 302 -18.69 13.63 11.67
N ALA A 303 -19.10 13.70 12.94
CA ALA A 303 -19.27 12.53 13.81
C ALA A 303 -20.35 11.57 13.28
N ARG A 304 -21.47 12.07 12.73
CA ARG A 304 -22.48 11.22 12.08
C ARG A 304 -21.94 10.53 10.83
N GLN A 305 -21.20 11.25 9.99
CA GLN A 305 -20.54 10.65 8.82
C GLN A 305 -19.52 9.59 9.23
N PHE A 306 -18.79 9.86 10.31
CA PHE A 306 -17.85 8.92 10.91
C PHE A 306 -18.55 7.65 11.39
N VAL A 307 -19.68 7.76 12.09
CA VAL A 307 -20.47 6.60 12.56
C VAL A 307 -20.99 5.79 11.37
N ALA A 308 -21.48 6.44 10.31
CA ALA A 308 -21.93 5.75 9.10
C ALA A 308 -20.78 4.96 8.44
N LEU A 309 -19.61 5.58 8.29
CA LEU A 309 -18.42 4.89 7.79
C LEU A 309 -18.01 3.72 8.69
N ALA A 310 -18.00 3.91 10.01
CA ALA A 310 -17.62 2.87 10.96
C ALA A 310 -18.58 1.68 10.90
N GLN A 311 -19.88 1.92 10.74
CA GLN A 311 -20.87 0.87 10.55
C GLN A 311 -20.62 0.10 9.25
N ASP A 312 -20.44 0.80 8.11
CA ASP A 312 -20.19 0.15 6.82
C ASP A 312 -18.87 -0.66 6.82
N LEU A 313 -17.83 -0.16 7.51
CA LEU A 313 -16.58 -0.89 7.70
C LEU A 313 -16.78 -2.09 8.63
N GLN A 314 -17.54 -1.95 9.70
CA GLN A 314 -17.83 -3.05 10.61
C GLN A 314 -18.63 -4.16 9.92
N ASP A 315 -19.63 -3.82 9.10
CA ASP A 315 -20.42 -4.79 8.34
C ASP A 315 -19.56 -5.55 7.31
N LEU A 316 -18.54 -4.88 6.75
CA LEU A 316 -17.54 -5.52 5.88
C LEU A 316 -16.62 -6.48 6.65
N LEU A 317 -16.18 -6.07 7.84
CA LEU A 317 -15.25 -6.84 8.65
C LEU A 317 -15.91 -8.01 9.39
N VAL A 318 -17.20 -7.90 9.67
CA VAL A 318 -18.01 -8.81 10.47
C VAL A 318 -19.25 -9.21 9.67
N PRO A 319 -19.09 -10.02 8.60
CA PRO A 319 -20.22 -10.44 7.79
C PRO A 319 -21.24 -11.20 8.66
N TYR A 320 -22.53 -10.87 8.48
CA TYR A 320 -23.66 -11.41 9.26
C TYR A 320 -23.68 -11.04 10.76
N GLY A 321 -22.88 -10.04 11.17
CA GLY A 321 -22.87 -9.56 12.56
C GLY A 321 -22.18 -10.48 13.57
N VAL A 322 -21.53 -11.56 13.10
CA VAL A 322 -20.82 -12.51 13.96
C VAL A 322 -19.36 -12.12 14.10
N ILE A 323 -19.02 -11.48 15.22
CA ILE A 323 -17.64 -11.07 15.53
C ILE A 323 -16.82 -12.31 15.82
N ARG A 324 -15.63 -12.40 15.21
CA ARG A 324 -14.66 -13.45 15.56
C ARG A 324 -14.28 -13.33 17.05
N PRO A 325 -14.39 -14.40 17.85
CA PRO A 325 -14.12 -14.33 19.29
C PRO A 325 -12.72 -13.80 19.63
N ASP A 326 -11.71 -14.13 18.82
CA ASP A 326 -10.35 -13.64 19.05
C ASP A 326 -10.19 -12.14 18.78
N TRP A 327 -10.91 -11.59 17.80
CA TRP A 327 -10.93 -10.14 17.56
C TRP A 327 -11.59 -9.38 18.69
N GLN A 328 -12.70 -9.91 19.21
CA GLN A 328 -13.39 -9.34 20.36
C GLN A 328 -12.50 -9.36 21.61
N GLN A 329 -11.94 -10.53 21.96
CA GLN A 329 -11.08 -10.68 23.12
C GLN A 329 -9.84 -9.77 23.05
N ASN A 330 -9.22 -9.64 21.87
CA ASN A 330 -8.07 -8.77 21.68
C ASN A 330 -8.45 -7.28 21.84
N ALA A 331 -9.64 -6.88 21.38
CA ALA A 331 -10.16 -5.54 21.60
C ALA A 331 -10.49 -5.26 23.08
N GLU A 332 -11.00 -6.25 23.81
CA GLU A 332 -11.31 -6.16 25.25
C GLU A 332 -10.04 -6.11 26.11
N SER A 333 -9.05 -6.94 25.80
CA SER A 333 -7.74 -6.95 26.45
C SER A 333 -7.02 -5.60 26.29
N LEU A 334 -7.00 -5.06 25.07
CA LEU A 334 -6.37 -3.76 24.79
C LEU A 334 -7.08 -2.56 25.43
N ALA A 335 -8.32 -2.70 25.88
CA ALA A 335 -9.02 -1.67 26.64
C ALA A 335 -8.99 -1.90 28.15
N GLY A 336 -8.28 -2.93 28.62
CA GLY A 336 -8.23 -3.26 30.05
C GLY A 336 -9.55 -3.77 30.62
N VAL A 337 -10.47 -4.23 29.76
CA VAL A 337 -11.76 -4.82 30.16
C VAL A 337 -11.59 -6.30 30.50
N ALA A 338 -10.74 -7.00 29.75
CA ALA A 338 -10.34 -8.37 30.06
C ALA A 338 -9.03 -8.38 30.88
N PRO A 339 -8.75 -9.43 31.68
CA PRO A 339 -7.52 -9.55 32.45
C PRO A 339 -6.27 -9.32 31.58
N PRO A 340 -5.24 -8.60 32.08
CA PRO A 340 -3.98 -8.46 31.36
C PRO A 340 -3.32 -9.84 31.18
N GLY A 341 -3.32 -10.37 29.96
CA GLY A 341 -2.68 -11.65 29.67
C GLY A 341 -3.32 -12.37 28.49
N THR A 342 -2.50 -12.63 27.47
CA THR A 342 -2.76 -13.40 26.23
C THR A 342 -3.81 -12.82 25.27
N PHE A 343 -3.31 -12.21 24.19
CA PHE A 343 -4.07 -12.10 22.94
C PHE A 343 -4.51 -13.51 22.52
N ALA A 344 -5.78 -13.63 22.12
CA ALA A 344 -6.27 -14.86 21.54
C ALA A 344 -5.92 -14.92 20.05
N ASN A 345 -5.56 -16.12 19.60
CA ASN A 345 -5.41 -16.47 18.20
C ASN A 345 -6.33 -17.67 17.93
N ASN A 346 -7.37 -17.50 17.12
CA ASN A 346 -8.22 -18.62 16.70
C ASN A 346 -7.79 -19.09 15.31
N THR A 347 -7.29 -20.33 15.20
CA THR A 347 -6.82 -20.95 13.95
C THR A 347 -7.85 -21.89 13.30
N GLY A 348 -9.05 -22.03 13.88
CA GLY A 348 -10.05 -22.99 13.42
C GLY A 348 -10.65 -22.62 12.05
N LEU A 349 -10.98 -23.62 11.23
CA LEU A 349 -11.58 -23.45 9.89
C LEU A 349 -12.87 -22.59 9.88
N PHE A 350 -13.66 -22.64 10.97
CA PHE A 350 -14.86 -21.82 11.14
C PHE A 350 -14.57 -20.31 11.26
N SER A 351 -13.39 -19.92 11.76
CA SER A 351 -12.99 -18.50 11.85
C SER A 351 -12.73 -17.86 10.47
N GLY A 352 -12.29 -18.68 9.50
CA GLY A 352 -12.13 -18.26 8.10
C GLY A 352 -13.47 -17.99 7.40
N ALA A 353 -14.49 -18.83 7.63
CA ALA A 353 -15.82 -18.62 7.06
C ALA A 353 -16.48 -17.32 7.55
N LEU A 354 -16.21 -16.91 8.79
CA LEU A 354 -16.73 -15.68 9.39
C LEU A 354 -15.99 -14.39 8.94
N SER A 355 -14.92 -14.51 8.16
CA SER A 355 -14.12 -13.35 7.69
C SER A 355 -13.70 -13.48 6.21
N TRP A 356 -14.39 -14.32 5.42
CA TRP A 356 -13.96 -14.70 4.07
C TRP A 356 -13.73 -13.51 3.12
N GLN A 357 -14.49 -12.42 3.26
CA GLN A 357 -14.34 -11.18 2.48
C GLN A 357 -13.04 -10.44 2.75
N THR A 358 -12.39 -10.71 3.89
CA THR A 358 -11.10 -10.14 4.31
C THR A 358 -9.99 -11.18 4.32
N MET A 359 -10.22 -12.42 3.87
CA MET A 359 -9.17 -13.44 3.79
C MET A 359 -8.29 -13.27 2.55
N MET A 360 -8.83 -12.69 1.48
CA MET A 360 -8.09 -12.45 0.25
C MET A 360 -7.67 -10.98 0.17
N PRO A 361 -6.35 -10.69 0.09
CA PRO A 361 -5.83 -9.32 0.00
C PRO A 361 -6.53 -8.46 -1.06
N ARG A 362 -6.82 -9.02 -2.24
CA ARG A 362 -7.52 -8.29 -3.30
C ARG A 362 -8.97 -7.96 -2.96
N TRP A 363 -9.71 -8.87 -2.33
CA TRP A 363 -11.08 -8.58 -1.88
C TRP A 363 -11.08 -7.49 -0.82
N ALA A 364 -10.21 -7.58 0.18
CA ALA A 364 -10.11 -6.58 1.24
C ALA A 364 -9.75 -5.20 0.68
N HIS A 365 -8.73 -5.13 -0.17
CA HIS A 365 -8.32 -3.89 -0.85
C HIS A 365 -9.48 -3.21 -1.56
N ASP A 366 -10.17 -3.94 -2.44
CA ASP A 366 -11.25 -3.36 -3.22
C ASP A 366 -12.49 -3.07 -2.35
N ALA A 367 -12.81 -3.92 -1.39
CA ALA A 367 -13.96 -3.72 -0.52
C ALA A 367 -13.81 -2.51 0.39
N VAL A 368 -12.65 -2.34 1.04
CA VAL A 368 -12.37 -1.18 1.89
C VAL A 368 -12.37 0.09 1.03
N ALA A 369 -11.72 0.09 -0.13
CA ALA A 369 -11.75 1.22 -1.06
C ALA A 369 -13.18 1.59 -1.49
N ARG A 370 -14.03 0.59 -1.82
CA ARG A 370 -15.44 0.82 -2.14
C ARG A 370 -16.20 1.43 -0.96
N THR A 371 -15.99 0.94 0.26
CA THR A 371 -16.65 1.48 1.45
C THR A 371 -16.30 2.95 1.65
N PHE A 372 -15.02 3.32 1.53
CA PHE A 372 -14.61 4.72 1.58
C PHE A 372 -15.23 5.56 0.45
N LEU A 373 -15.20 5.08 -0.80
CA LEU A 373 -15.81 5.80 -1.93
C LEU A 373 -17.31 6.03 -1.73
N ARG A 374 -18.03 5.03 -1.21
CA ARG A 374 -19.48 5.13 -0.92
C ARG A 374 -19.78 6.17 0.17
N ASN A 375 -18.85 6.36 1.10
CA ASN A 375 -18.88 7.36 2.15
C ASN A 375 -18.29 8.73 1.73
N GLY A 376 -18.11 8.95 0.42
CA GLY A 376 -17.71 10.26 -0.12
C GLY A 376 -16.21 10.52 -0.13
N ALA A 377 -15.37 9.52 0.13
CA ALA A 377 -13.92 9.67 0.07
C ALA A 377 -13.41 9.85 -1.37
N GLN A 378 -12.44 10.75 -1.56
CA GLN A 378 -11.62 10.74 -2.76
C GLN A 378 -10.56 9.65 -2.66
N LEU A 379 -10.32 8.94 -3.77
CA LEU A 379 -9.34 7.87 -3.84
C LEU A 379 -8.32 8.18 -4.93
N TRP A 380 -7.03 8.11 -4.61
CA TRP A 380 -5.95 8.24 -5.58
C TRP A 380 -5.21 6.92 -5.71
N PHE A 381 -5.32 6.27 -6.86
CA PHE A 381 -4.65 5.01 -7.16
C PHE A 381 -3.26 5.31 -7.72
N LEU A 382 -2.23 4.80 -7.06
CA LEU A 382 -0.84 4.83 -7.51
C LEU A 382 -0.44 3.40 -7.85
N ARG A 383 -0.32 3.11 -9.14
CA ARG A 383 -0.04 1.78 -9.64
C ARG A 383 1.32 1.73 -10.31
N THR A 384 2.04 0.64 -10.07
CA THR A 384 3.27 0.29 -10.79
C THR A 384 3.17 -1.14 -11.30
N ASN A 385 3.81 -1.44 -12.42
CA ASN A 385 3.82 -2.78 -13.00
C ASN A 385 5.25 -3.23 -13.28
N MET A 386 6.01 -3.61 -12.24
CA MET A 386 7.43 -3.97 -12.35
C MET A 386 8.25 -2.85 -13.04
N VAL A 387 8.41 -1.73 -12.32
CA VAL A 387 9.07 -0.52 -12.82
C VAL A 387 10.56 -0.56 -12.44
N GLY A 388 11.44 -0.07 -13.31
CA GLY A 388 12.90 -0.22 -13.18
C GLY A 388 13.50 -0.71 -14.48
N GLY A 389 14.64 -1.42 -14.41
CA GLY A 389 15.18 -2.10 -15.59
C GLY A 389 14.36 -3.32 -15.97
N ASP A 390 14.37 -3.65 -17.26
CA ASP A 390 13.58 -4.74 -17.84
C ASP A 390 14.25 -6.11 -17.65
N ASP A 391 13.58 -7.02 -16.96
CA ASP A 391 13.92 -8.45 -16.96
C ASP A 391 12.90 -9.23 -17.80
N PRO A 392 13.21 -9.67 -19.03
CA PRO A 392 12.25 -10.32 -19.91
C PRO A 392 11.77 -11.68 -19.39
N ARG A 393 12.38 -12.22 -18.33
CA ARG A 393 12.04 -13.53 -17.77
C ARG A 393 10.95 -13.46 -16.71
N VAL A 394 10.54 -12.26 -16.31
CA VAL A 394 9.44 -12.05 -15.35
C VAL A 394 8.34 -11.18 -15.94
N GLU A 395 7.11 -11.45 -15.53
CA GLU A 395 5.91 -10.73 -15.98
C GLU A 395 5.00 -10.37 -14.82
N PRO A 396 4.38 -9.18 -14.80
CA PRO A 396 3.52 -8.79 -13.70
C PRO A 396 2.19 -9.56 -13.77
N ILE A 397 1.84 -10.27 -12.70
CA ILE A 397 0.54 -10.95 -12.56
C ILE A 397 -0.38 -10.08 -11.70
N PRO A 398 -1.65 -9.84 -12.09
CA PRO A 398 -2.56 -9.07 -11.26
C PRO A 398 -2.84 -9.77 -9.91
N ALA A 399 -3.18 -9.01 -8.87
CA ALA A 399 -3.73 -9.61 -7.67
C ALA A 399 -5.14 -10.15 -7.97
N HIS A 400 -5.38 -11.42 -7.61
CA HIS A 400 -6.62 -12.14 -7.92
C HIS A 400 -7.54 -12.21 -6.71
N TYR A 401 -8.83 -12.38 -6.97
CA TYR A 401 -9.86 -12.57 -5.96
C TYR A 401 -9.88 -13.97 -5.31
N GLY A 402 -9.00 -14.89 -5.72
CA GLY A 402 -9.01 -16.29 -5.29
C GLY A 402 -9.93 -17.15 -6.17
N HIS A 403 -9.41 -18.29 -6.66
CA HIS A 403 -9.93 -19.12 -7.75
C HIS A 403 -10.26 -18.36 -9.04
N GLY A 404 -9.80 -18.87 -10.18
CA GLY A 404 -9.95 -18.22 -11.49
C GLY A 404 -11.35 -17.66 -11.70
N GLY A 405 -11.43 -16.45 -12.27
CA GLY A 405 -12.68 -15.81 -12.67
C GLY A 405 -13.37 -16.52 -13.83
N ALA A 406 -13.70 -17.80 -13.62
CA ALA A 406 -14.48 -18.65 -14.49
C ALA A 406 -15.26 -19.62 -13.59
N PHE A 407 -16.56 -19.37 -13.42
CA PHE A 407 -17.48 -20.47 -13.24
C PHE A 407 -17.29 -21.42 -14.45
N PRO A 408 -17.07 -22.73 -14.25
CA PRO A 408 -16.78 -23.64 -15.35
C PRO A 408 -18.08 -23.89 -16.13
N PHE A 409 -18.28 -23.14 -17.21
CA PHE A 409 -19.03 -23.67 -18.34
C PHE A 409 -18.10 -24.64 -19.08
N TRP A 410 -18.47 -25.91 -19.04
CA TRP A 410 -17.86 -26.99 -19.78
C TRP A 410 -17.80 -26.68 -21.28
N GLY A 411 -16.64 -26.88 -21.90
CA GLY A 411 -16.55 -27.11 -23.34
C GLY A 411 -15.28 -26.56 -23.99
N GLY A 412 -14.32 -27.43 -24.32
CA GLY A 412 -13.43 -27.18 -25.46
C GLY A 412 -11.94 -27.45 -25.27
N ARG A 413 -11.59 -28.74 -25.29
CA ARG A 413 -10.45 -29.40 -25.96
C ARG A 413 -9.05 -28.77 -25.93
N CYS A 414 -8.14 -29.60 -25.44
CA CYS A 414 -6.69 -29.57 -25.56
C CYS A 414 -6.14 -29.56 -26.99
N SER A 415 -5.01 -28.86 -27.16
CA SER A 415 -3.83 -29.20 -27.99
C SER A 415 -2.74 -28.19 -27.57
N GLY A 416 -1.45 -28.46 -27.39
CA GLY A 416 -0.55 -29.57 -27.67
C GLY A 416 0.78 -28.95 -28.16
N TRP A 417 1.92 -29.40 -27.61
CA TRP A 417 3.31 -29.24 -28.10
C TRP A 417 4.15 -28.01 -27.64
N PRO A 418 5.50 -28.02 -27.77
CA PRO A 418 6.44 -28.72 -26.90
C PRO A 418 7.63 -27.83 -26.42
N ILE A 419 8.43 -28.38 -25.51
CA ILE A 419 9.58 -27.78 -24.84
C ILE A 419 10.80 -27.66 -25.77
N VAL A 420 11.48 -26.50 -25.76
CA VAL A 420 12.87 -26.33 -26.24
C VAL A 420 13.62 -25.43 -25.25
N LEU A 421 14.71 -25.94 -24.66
CA LEU A 421 15.68 -25.18 -23.85
C LEU A 421 16.79 -24.61 -24.75
N PRO A 422 17.40 -23.48 -24.36
CA PRO A 422 18.85 -23.53 -24.20
C PRO A 422 19.42 -22.79 -22.99
N VAL A 423 20.57 -23.30 -22.57
CA VAL A 423 21.50 -22.84 -21.53
C VAL A 423 22.20 -21.53 -21.93
N VAL A 424 22.34 -20.57 -21.01
CA VAL A 424 23.34 -19.49 -21.11
C VAL A 424 23.98 -19.17 -19.75
N SER A 425 25.31 -19.12 -19.78
CA SER A 425 26.29 -18.74 -18.76
C SER A 425 26.27 -17.24 -18.41
N GLY A 426 26.43 -16.92 -17.12
CA GLY A 426 26.42 -15.55 -16.59
C GLY A 426 27.75 -14.79 -16.72
N GLY A 427 27.61 -13.46 -16.87
CA GLY A 427 28.66 -12.47 -16.66
C GLY A 427 28.07 -11.26 -15.91
N ILE A 428 28.73 -10.83 -14.83
CA ILE A 428 28.32 -9.69 -14.00
C ILE A 428 28.96 -8.43 -14.59
N GLY A 429 28.14 -7.50 -15.10
CA GLY A 429 28.56 -6.18 -15.56
C GLY A 429 28.16 -5.08 -14.57
N CYS A 430 29.01 -4.06 -14.41
CA CYS A 430 28.72 -2.85 -13.63
C CYS A 430 28.54 -1.68 -14.61
N CYS A 431 27.46 -0.90 -14.49
CA CYS A 431 27.19 0.26 -15.34
C CYS A 431 27.46 1.57 -14.59
N SER A 432 28.21 2.48 -15.20
CA SER A 432 28.38 3.87 -14.74
C SER A 432 27.58 4.81 -15.63
N VAL A 433 26.74 5.67 -15.04
CA VAL A 433 25.88 6.61 -15.78
C VAL A 433 26.14 8.05 -15.30
N ARG A 434 26.23 9.00 -16.23
CA ARG A 434 26.35 10.45 -15.94
C ARG A 434 24.98 11.11 -15.95
N VAL A 435 24.63 11.88 -14.91
CA VAL A 435 23.31 12.51 -14.74
C VAL A 435 23.37 13.82 -13.95
N PRO A 436 22.46 14.79 -14.19
CA PRO A 436 22.26 15.97 -13.35
C PRO A 436 21.65 15.61 -11.98
N TRP A 437 22.09 16.27 -10.89
CA TRP A 437 21.61 15.99 -9.52
C TRP A 437 21.55 17.19 -8.56
N GLN A 438 20.77 17.05 -7.47
CA GLN A 438 20.69 17.97 -6.32
C GLN A 438 20.51 17.17 -5.00
N PHE A 439 20.99 17.68 -3.86
CA PHE A 439 21.08 16.94 -2.58
C PHE A 439 20.11 17.43 -1.49
N MET A 440 19.54 16.50 -0.71
CA MET A 440 18.94 16.79 0.60
C MET A 440 19.05 15.62 1.60
N ALA A 441 19.17 15.92 2.90
CA ALA A 441 19.12 14.93 4.00
C ALA A 441 17.76 15.01 4.72
N ARG A 442 16.92 13.96 4.62
CA ARG A 442 15.69 13.68 5.43
C ARG A 442 15.04 12.36 4.99
N SER A 443 15.59 11.22 5.39
CA SER A 443 15.05 9.85 5.18
C SER A 443 15.78 8.90 6.15
N PRO A 444 15.30 7.66 6.43
CA PRO A 444 16.17 6.62 7.01
C PRO A 444 17.46 6.39 6.19
N PHE A 445 17.48 6.80 4.92
CA PHE A 445 18.71 6.94 4.14
C PHE A 445 19.34 8.32 4.37
N PRO A 446 20.68 8.39 4.55
CA PRO A 446 21.34 9.64 4.91
C PRO A 446 21.23 10.74 3.83
N TRP A 447 20.88 10.40 2.59
CA TRP A 447 20.81 11.33 1.46
C TRP A 447 19.78 10.93 0.40
N VAL A 448 19.07 11.93 -0.13
CA VAL A 448 18.19 11.84 -1.31
C VAL A 448 18.78 12.70 -2.41
N VAL A 449 18.77 12.16 -3.63
CA VAL A 449 19.17 12.83 -4.86
C VAL A 449 18.09 12.63 -5.91
N ALA A 450 17.97 13.54 -6.87
CA ALA A 450 17.13 13.33 -8.04
C ALA A 450 17.97 13.21 -9.32
N MET A 451 17.48 12.42 -10.27
CA MET A 451 18.20 11.97 -11.45
C MET A 451 17.27 11.91 -12.66
N VAL A 452 17.72 12.36 -13.82
CA VAL A 452 17.11 12.07 -15.13
C VAL A 452 18.22 11.49 -16.01
N PHE A 453 17.90 10.41 -16.72
CA PHE A 453 18.82 9.72 -17.62
C PHE A 453 19.01 10.49 -18.93
#